data_AF-A0A1B9LYM8-F1
#
_entry.id   AF-A0A1B9LYM8-F1
#
_cell.length_a   1.000
_cell.length_b   1.000
_cell.length_c   1.000
_cell.angle_alpha   90.00
_cell.angle_beta   90.00
_cell.angle_gamma   90.00
#
_symmetry.space_group_name_H-M   'P 1'
#
loop_
_entity.id
_entity.type
_entity.pdbx_description
1 polymer ?
#
loop_
_entity_poly.entity_id
_entity_poly.type
_entity_poly.pdbx_seq_one_letter_code
_entity_poly.pdbx_strand_id
1 'polypeptide(L)' 'MKLRVTKRGCFGRIDGAVTELPIGHEFHATDIPTAFIGRVIVLEQQSVEVEADKKKKGK' A
#
# COMPACT_ATOMS: atom_id res chain seq x y z
N MET A 1 5.09 6.06 -4.77
CA MET A 1 6.17 5.57 -3.87
C MET A 1 6.19 4.05 -3.84
N LYS A 2 7.40 3.45 -3.84
CA LYS A 2 7.61 2.00 -3.75
C LYS A 2 7.77 1.60 -2.29
N LEU A 3 6.94 0.68 -1.84
CA LEU A 3 6.92 0.16 -0.48
C LEU A 3 7.31 -1.32 -0.46
N ARG A 4 7.95 -1.77 0.62
CA ARG A 4 8.28 -3.18 0.87
C ARG A 4 7.78 -3.64 2.21
N VAL A 5 7.09 -4.78 2.21
CA VAL A 5 6.61 -5.43 3.44
C VAL A 5 7.78 -5.98 4.24
N THR A 6 7.91 -5.55 5.50
CA THR A 6 8.94 -6.03 6.43
C THR A 6 8.35 -6.85 7.57
N LYS A 7 7.06 -6.69 7.87
CA LYS A 7 6.34 -7.48 8.88
C LYS A 7 5.07 -8.11 8.33
N ARG A 8 4.70 -9.26 8.89
CA ARG A 8 3.42 -9.95 8.61
C ARG A 8 2.21 -9.12 9.05
N GLY A 9 1.02 -9.52 8.61
CA GLY A 9 -0.23 -8.81 8.88
C GLY A 9 -0.50 -7.63 7.96
N CYS A 10 0.24 -7.49 6.86
CA CYS A 10 -0.14 -6.60 5.76
C CYS A 10 -1.07 -7.36 4.83
N PHE A 11 -2.28 -6.86 4.61
CA PHE A 11 -3.26 -7.50 3.73
C PHE A 11 -3.50 -6.65 2.50
N GLY A 12 -3.33 -7.25 1.33
CA GLY A 12 -3.54 -6.62 0.03
C GLY A 12 -4.56 -7.41 -0.79
N ARG A 13 -4.90 -6.88 -1.95
CA ARG A 13 -5.73 -7.59 -2.92
C ARG A 13 -4.83 -8.20 -3.99
N ILE A 14 -4.70 -9.52 -4.00
CA ILE A 14 -3.96 -10.28 -5.02
C ILE A 14 -5.00 -11.08 -5.80
N ASP A 15 -5.01 -10.95 -7.13
CA ASP A 15 -5.96 -11.65 -8.01
C ASP A 15 -7.44 -11.49 -7.60
N GLY A 16 -7.79 -10.29 -7.11
CA GLY A 16 -9.16 -9.99 -6.68
C GLY A 16 -9.55 -10.55 -5.30
N ALA A 17 -8.70 -11.33 -4.64
CA ALA A 17 -8.90 -11.83 -3.29
C ALA A 17 -8.09 -11.02 -2.25
N VAL A 18 -8.66 -10.80 -1.07
CA VAL A 18 -7.93 -10.19 0.05
C VAL A 18 -7.07 -11.27 0.70
N THR A 19 -5.75 -11.09 0.68
CA THR A 19 -4.78 -12.04 1.20
C THR A 19 -3.61 -11.34 1.88
N GLU A 20 -2.91 -12.07 2.75
CA GLU A 20 -1.71 -11.58 3.41
C GLU A 20 -0.56 -11.42 2.38
N LEU A 21 0.06 -10.25 2.38
CA LEU A 21 1.24 -9.96 1.57
C LEU A 21 2.48 -10.60 2.22
N PRO A 22 3.28 -11.37 1.47
CA PRO A 22 4.48 -11.99 2.02
C PRO A 22 5.52 -10.93 2.41
N ILE A 23 6.34 -11.25 3.42
CA ILE A 23 7.49 -10.41 3.77
C ILE A 23 8.43 -10.34 2.57
N GLY A 24 8.88 -9.13 2.24
CA GLY A 24 9.68 -8.86 1.05
C GLY A 24 8.84 -8.48 -0.17
N HIS A 25 7.51 -8.58 -0.11
CA HIS A 25 6.66 -8.12 -1.19
C HIS A 25 6.82 -6.61 -1.40
N GLU A 26 7.11 -6.23 -2.64
CA GLU A 26 7.28 -4.85 -3.07
C GLU A 26 6.07 -4.41 -3.90
N PHE A 27 5.51 -3.26 -3.58
CA PHE A 27 4.34 -2.72 -4.29
C PHE A 27 4.41 -1.20 -4.40
N HIS A 28 3.75 -0.65 -5.41
CA HIS A 28 3.58 0.79 -5.55
C HIS A 28 2.31 1.26 -4.85
N ALA A 29 2.45 2.33 -4.07
CA ALA A 29 1.33 3.02 -3.45
C ALA A 29 1.50 4.53 -3.63
N THR A 30 0.40 5.26 -3.56
CA THR A 30 0.39 6.74 -3.54
C THR A 30 0.69 7.28 -2.15
N ASP A 31 0.38 6.53 -1.10
CA ASP A 31 0.64 6.84 0.31
C ASP A 31 0.75 5.55 1.13
N ILE A 32 1.30 5.61 2.34
CA ILE A 32 1.39 4.46 3.25
C ILE A 32 0.07 4.30 4.01
N PRO A 33 -0.69 3.21 3.79
CA PRO A 33 -1.93 2.98 4.53
C PRO A 33 -1.67 2.93 6.04
N THR A 34 -2.58 3.45 6.88
CA THR A 34 -2.43 3.42 8.34
C THR A 34 -2.20 2.01 8.89
N ALA A 35 -2.85 1.01 8.31
CA ALA A 35 -2.67 -0.40 8.67
C ALA A 35 -1.26 -0.95 8.34
N PHE A 36 -0.48 -0.24 7.53
CA PHE A 36 0.85 -0.64 7.07
C PHE A 36 1.96 0.18 7.77
N ILE A 37 1.60 1.22 8.52
CA ILE A 37 2.54 2.03 9.30
C ILE A 37 3.33 1.14 10.28
N GLY A 38 4.66 1.25 10.23
CA GLY A 38 5.58 0.43 11.03
C GLY A 38 5.70 -1.04 10.59
N ARG A 39 5.00 -1.46 9.52
CA ARG A 39 5.06 -2.81 8.94
C ARG A 39 5.67 -2.85 7.53
N VAL A 40 5.81 -1.69 6.88
CA VAL A 40 6.47 -1.52 5.59
C VAL A 40 7.59 -0.49 5.66
N ILE A 41 8.53 -0.58 4.73
CA ILE A 41 9.56 0.44 4.49
C ILE A 41 9.38 1.08 3.12
N VAL A 42 9.79 2.33 2.99
CA VAL A 42 9.80 3.03 1.71
C VAL A 42 11.13 2.73 1.03
N LEU A 43 11.08 2.12 -0.16
CA LEU A 43 12.27 1.85 -0.97
C LEU A 43 12.56 3.00 -1.93
N GLU A 44 11.52 3.61 -2.50
CA GLU A 44 11.67 4.71 -3.45
C GLU A 44 10.52 5.71 -3.31
N GLN A 45 10.84 6.97 -3.05
CA GLN A 45 9.87 8.06 -3.03
C GLN A 45 9.85 8.72 -4.41
N GLN A 46 9.01 8.20 -5.32
CA GLN A 46 8.62 8.98 -6.48
C GLN A 46 7.65 10.08 -6.02
N SER A 47 8.13 11.32 -6.03
CA SER A 47 7.35 12.54 -5.85
C SER A 47 6.36 12.68 -7.00
N VAL A 48 5.18 12.09 -6.85
CA VAL A 48 4.04 12.40 -7.72
C VAL A 48 3.15 13.35 -6.91
N GLU A 49 3.09 14.60 -7.35
CA GLU A 49 2.10 15.57 -6.88
C GLU A 49 0.70 14.94 -6.95
N VAL A 50 -0.01 14.97 -5.83
CA VAL A 50 -1.21 14.17 -5.56
C VAL A 50 -2.41 14.79 -6.28
N GLU A 51 -2.98 14.11 -7.28
CA GLU A 51 -4.41 14.22 -7.56
C GLU A 51 -5.17 13.17 -6.74
N ALA A 52 -5.81 13.65 -5.68
CA ALA A 52 -6.61 12.88 -4.75
C ALA A 52 -7.93 12.44 -5.43
N ASP A 53 -8.04 11.18 -5.86
CA ASP A 53 -9.32 10.62 -6.28
C ASP A 53 -10.20 10.30 -5.06
N LYS A 54 -11.07 11.26 -4.73
CA LYS A 54 -12.24 11.05 -3.89
C LYS A 54 -13.19 10.08 -4.59
N LYS A 55 -13.20 8.79 -4.22
CA LYS A 55 -14.41 7.98 -4.45
C LYS A 55 -15.40 8.14 -3.30
N LYS A 56 -16.16 9.24 -3.39
CA LYS A 56 -17.37 9.50 -2.62
C LYS A 56 -18.39 8.38 -2.86
N LYS A 57 -18.96 7.88 -1.76
CA LYS A 57 -20.18 7.09 -1.68
C LYS A 57 -21.40 7.99 -1.98
N GLY A 58 -22.42 7.45 -2.67
CA GLY A 58 -23.76 8.06 -2.83
C GLY A 58 -24.25 7.96 -4.29
N LYS A 59 -25.47 7.55 -4.60
CA LYS A 59 -26.70 7.45 -3.83
C LYS A 59 -27.60 6.41 -4.50
#